data_AF-A0A3D4JBH0-F1
#
_entry.id   AF-A0A3D4JBH0-F1
#
_cell.length_a   1.000
_cell.length_b   1.000
_cell.length_c   1.000
_cell.angle_alpha   90.00
_cell.angle_beta   90.00
_cell.angle_gamma   90.00
#
_symmetry.space_group_name_H-M   'P 1'
#
loop_
_entity.id
_entity.type
_entity.pdbx_description
1 polymer ?
#
loop_
_entity_poly.entity_id
_entity_poly.type
_entity_poly.pdbx_seq_one_letter_code
_entity_poly.pdbx_strand_id
1 'polypeptide(L)'
;MDFLKLIQSLQDLIFEIVVWALLIPKTIFRAIFRPAWMVSYVNQEFEKPVDEQFDEYMPPGLFFLAMAVIPSALFAWVQNMNFNLIESLSQLNEENLLTRAFTTLISILIYLVWIKWLNKHPVKRSGLKRLFMIQCYLVTPPQLIYILLVLFFGGIDNLFVALAGTVLLIFYESFALQDELKVSWWKGLWYAAIPYLVFFVVGVLVIILKNR
;
A
#
# COMPACT_ATOMS: atom_id res chain seq x y z
N MET A 1 -10.97 -0.22 -35.81
CA MET A 1 -10.25 0.72 -34.91
C MET A 1 -9.07 1.26 -35.70
N ASP A 2 -8.99 2.58 -35.86
CA ASP A 2 -8.02 3.24 -36.74
C ASP A 2 -6.58 3.09 -36.23
N PHE A 3 -5.68 2.56 -37.07
CA PHE A 3 -4.25 2.45 -36.79
C PHE A 3 -3.62 3.80 -36.38
N LEU A 4 -4.15 4.90 -36.92
CA LEU A 4 -3.76 6.26 -36.54
C LEU A 4 -4.07 6.60 -35.06
N LYS A 5 -5.20 6.13 -34.53
CA LYS A 5 -5.54 6.32 -33.11
C LYS A 5 -4.61 5.50 -32.20
N LEU A 6 -4.16 4.34 -32.66
CA LEU A 6 -3.23 3.50 -31.91
C LEU A 6 -1.85 4.17 -31.80
N ILE A 7 -1.36 4.76 -32.89
CA ILE A 7 -0.10 5.53 -32.88
C ILE A 7 -0.21 6.76 -31.96
N GLN A 8 -1.33 7.52 -32.04
CA GLN A 8 -1.56 8.66 -31.14
C GLN A 8 -1.58 8.24 -29.67
N SER A 9 -2.31 7.17 -29.33
CA SER A 9 -2.33 6.64 -27.96
C SER A 9 -0.95 6.19 -27.47
N LEU A 10 -0.09 5.71 -28.38
CA LEU A 10 1.26 5.29 -28.04
C LEU A 10 2.18 6.49 -27.81
N GLN A 11 2.01 7.58 -28.57
CA GLN A 11 2.71 8.84 -28.33
C GLN A 11 2.32 9.47 -26.99
N ASP A 12 1.03 9.49 -26.68
CA ASP A 12 0.51 9.96 -25.39
C ASP A 12 1.09 9.11 -24.25
N LEU A 13 1.17 7.80 -24.42
CA LEU A 13 1.75 6.88 -23.44
C LEU A 13 3.26 7.15 -23.24
N ILE A 14 4.02 7.41 -24.29
CA ILE A 14 5.45 7.77 -24.15
C ILE A 14 5.60 9.07 -23.35
N PHE A 15 4.81 10.08 -23.67
CA PHE A 15 4.81 11.34 -22.91
C PHE A 15 4.50 11.08 -21.43
N GLU A 16 3.46 10.28 -21.17
CA GLU A 16 3.05 9.89 -19.83
C GLU A 16 4.18 9.14 -19.07
N ILE A 17 4.91 8.24 -19.73
CA ILE A 17 6.08 7.56 -19.14
C ILE A 17 7.17 8.55 -18.75
N VAL A 18 7.46 9.54 -19.59
CA VAL A 18 8.46 10.58 -19.28
C VAL A 18 8.03 11.40 -18.08
N VAL A 19 6.74 11.78 -18.01
CA VAL A 19 6.17 12.48 -16.85
C VAL A 19 6.27 11.60 -15.60
N TRP A 20 5.93 10.32 -15.70
CA TRP A 20 6.04 9.36 -14.59
C TRP A 20 7.48 9.23 -14.08
N ALA A 21 8.47 9.18 -14.97
CA ALA A 21 9.88 9.12 -14.58
C ALA A 21 10.32 10.32 -13.73
N LEU A 22 9.71 11.49 -13.91
CA LEU A 22 9.94 12.68 -13.09
C LEU A 22 9.07 12.73 -11.83
N LEU A 23 7.81 12.30 -11.93
CA LEU A 23 6.86 12.34 -10.82
C LEU A 23 7.14 11.26 -9.76
N ILE A 24 7.56 10.05 -10.15
CA ILE A 24 7.87 8.96 -9.20
C ILE A 24 8.87 9.39 -8.13
N PRO A 25 10.09 9.89 -8.47
CA PRO A 25 11.08 10.26 -7.46
C PRO A 25 10.58 11.42 -6.58
N LYS A 26 9.86 12.39 -7.16
CA LYS A 26 9.25 13.51 -6.43
C LYS A 26 8.22 13.01 -5.42
N THR A 27 7.31 12.13 -5.84
CA THR A 27 6.23 11.56 -5.03
C THR A 27 6.76 10.67 -3.92
N ILE A 28 7.68 9.74 -4.23
CA ILE A 28 8.23 8.84 -3.20
C ILE A 28 9.02 9.60 -2.14
N PHE A 29 9.83 10.58 -2.54
CA PHE A 29 10.56 11.43 -1.60
C PHE A 29 9.60 12.13 -0.66
N ARG A 30 8.53 12.73 -1.20
CA ARG A 30 7.55 13.43 -0.36
C ARG A 30 6.76 12.48 0.54
N ALA A 31 6.36 11.31 0.04
CA ALA A 31 5.64 10.30 0.81
C ALA A 31 6.46 9.78 1.99
N ILE A 32 7.77 9.57 1.81
CA ILE A 32 8.70 9.14 2.87
C ILE A 32 8.90 10.23 3.92
N PHE A 33 9.23 11.46 3.49
CA PHE A 33 9.69 12.50 4.41
C PHE A 33 8.56 13.36 5.00
N ARG A 34 7.38 13.39 4.37
CA ARG A 34 6.24 14.21 4.80
C ARG A 34 4.89 13.46 4.72
N PRO A 35 4.74 12.31 5.41
CA PRO A 35 3.51 11.50 5.34
C PRO A 35 2.26 12.27 5.79
N ALA A 36 2.35 13.07 6.87
CA ALA A 36 1.22 13.88 7.34
C ALA A 36 0.73 14.89 6.28
N TRP A 37 1.67 15.51 5.55
CA TRP A 37 1.32 16.44 4.47
C TRP A 37 0.62 15.72 3.32
N MET A 38 0.97 14.46 3.03
CA MET A 38 0.30 13.68 1.97
C MET A 38 -1.19 13.46 2.27
N VAL A 39 -1.57 13.34 3.54
CA VAL A 39 -2.98 13.25 3.95
C VAL A 39 -3.72 14.53 3.60
N SER A 40 -3.18 15.68 4.02
CA SER A 40 -3.75 16.99 3.71
C SER A 40 -3.75 17.28 2.21
N TYR A 41 -2.72 16.85 1.48
CA TYR A 41 -2.62 16.97 0.03
C TYR A 41 -3.78 16.24 -0.66
N VAL A 42 -4.02 14.97 -0.32
CA VAL A 42 -5.17 14.24 -0.89
C VAL A 42 -6.49 14.92 -0.56
N ASN A 43 -6.66 15.43 0.67
CA ASN A 43 -7.88 16.15 1.03
C ASN A 43 -8.09 17.39 0.13
N GLN A 44 -7.04 18.17 -0.14
CA GLN A 44 -7.09 19.34 -1.03
C GLN A 44 -7.35 18.95 -2.48
N GLU A 45 -6.76 17.85 -2.98
CA GLU A 45 -6.99 17.38 -4.35
C GLU A 45 -8.46 16.99 -4.59
N PHE A 46 -9.15 16.46 -3.58
CA PHE A 46 -10.57 16.14 -3.69
C PHE A 46 -11.50 17.38 -3.68
N GLU A 47 -10.98 18.57 -3.38
CA GLU A 47 -11.69 19.85 -3.49
C GLU A 47 -11.54 20.48 -4.88
N LYS A 48 -10.60 20.00 -5.70
CA LYS A 48 -10.33 20.51 -7.06
C LYS A 48 -11.25 19.91 -8.14
N PRO A 49 -11.42 20.62 -9.28
CA PRO A 49 -11.97 20.05 -10.51
C PRO A 49 -11.25 18.75 -10.92
N VAL A 50 -11.98 17.79 -11.49
CA VAL A 50 -11.49 16.43 -11.78
C VAL A 50 -10.26 16.43 -12.70
N ASP A 51 -10.19 17.38 -13.61
CA ASP A 51 -9.12 17.60 -14.59
C ASP A 51 -7.84 18.16 -13.99
N GLU A 52 -7.90 18.76 -12.79
CA GLU A 52 -6.72 19.31 -12.08
C GLU A 52 -6.26 18.42 -10.91
N GLN A 53 -6.91 17.26 -10.71
CA GLN A 53 -6.60 16.37 -9.60
C GLN A 53 -5.30 15.61 -9.85
N PHE A 54 -4.37 15.71 -8.91
CA PHE A 54 -3.09 14.99 -8.92
C PHE A 54 -2.16 15.36 -10.08
N ASP A 55 -2.22 16.61 -10.56
CA ASP A 55 -1.26 17.10 -11.58
C ASP A 55 0.17 17.26 -11.02
N GLU A 56 0.29 17.55 -9.73
CA GLU A 56 1.58 17.89 -9.12
C GLU A 56 2.39 16.65 -8.66
N TYR A 57 1.70 15.54 -8.41
CA TYR A 57 2.26 14.26 -7.94
C TYR A 57 1.56 13.11 -8.62
N MET A 58 2.27 12.01 -8.83
CA MET A 58 1.70 10.81 -9.43
C MET A 58 0.38 10.38 -8.76
N PRO A 59 -0.70 10.14 -9.52
CA PRO A 59 -1.99 9.72 -8.97
C PRO A 59 -1.85 8.57 -7.97
N PRO A 60 -2.47 8.64 -6.78
CA PRO A 60 -2.15 7.74 -5.67
C PRO A 60 -2.28 6.25 -6.03
N GLY A 61 -3.32 5.88 -6.78
CA GLY A 61 -3.50 4.51 -7.25
C GLY A 61 -2.40 4.02 -8.18
N LEU A 62 -1.95 4.87 -9.11
CA LEU A 62 -0.83 4.57 -10.01
C LEU A 62 0.49 4.48 -9.25
N PHE A 63 0.71 5.40 -8.30
CA PHE A 63 1.88 5.38 -7.43
C PHE A 63 1.95 4.09 -6.61
N PHE A 64 0.85 3.69 -5.97
CA PHE A 64 0.78 2.42 -5.24
C PHE A 64 1.03 1.22 -6.15
N LEU A 65 0.45 1.20 -7.34
CA LEU A 65 0.66 0.12 -8.29
C LEU A 65 2.13 0.04 -8.75
N ALA A 66 2.72 1.15 -9.15
CA ALA A 66 4.08 1.25 -9.65
C ALA A 66 5.15 0.96 -8.59
N MET A 67 4.93 1.39 -7.35
CA MET A 67 5.94 1.38 -6.30
C MET A 67 5.72 0.33 -5.21
N ALA A 68 4.50 -0.17 -5.01
CA ALA A 68 4.23 -1.22 -4.04
C ALA A 68 3.89 -2.55 -4.73
N VAL A 69 2.89 -2.56 -5.61
CA VAL A 69 2.36 -3.80 -6.20
C VAL A 69 3.34 -4.43 -7.18
N ILE A 70 3.80 -3.67 -8.18
CA ILE A 70 4.73 -4.19 -9.20
C ILE A 70 6.04 -4.68 -8.56
N PRO A 71 6.72 -3.92 -7.68
CA PRO A 71 7.94 -4.39 -7.04
C PRO A 71 7.71 -5.63 -6.17
N SER A 72 6.58 -5.72 -5.45
CA SER A 72 6.24 -6.91 -4.67
C SER A 72 6.03 -8.14 -5.55
N ALA A 73 5.33 -7.97 -6.69
CA ALA A 73 5.07 -9.04 -7.64
C ALA A 73 6.36 -9.51 -8.33
N LEU A 74 7.21 -8.57 -8.77
CA LEU A 74 8.51 -8.88 -9.35
C LEU A 74 9.41 -9.59 -8.33
N PHE A 75 9.44 -9.13 -7.10
CA PHE A 75 10.22 -9.76 -6.03
C PHE A 75 9.79 -11.21 -5.78
N ALA A 76 8.49 -11.47 -5.69
CA ALA A 76 7.98 -12.82 -5.53
C ALA A 76 8.22 -13.69 -6.77
N TRP A 77 8.15 -13.11 -7.98
CA TRP A 77 8.52 -13.82 -9.21
C TRP A 77 10.01 -14.21 -9.24
N VAL A 78 10.91 -13.30 -8.85
CA VAL A 78 12.36 -13.57 -8.76
C VAL A 78 12.67 -14.62 -7.68
N GLN A 79 12.02 -14.56 -6.51
CA GLN A 79 12.20 -15.60 -5.48
C GLN A 79 11.80 -17.00 -5.96
N ASN A 80 10.78 -17.10 -6.80
CA ASN A 80 10.36 -18.38 -7.39
C ASN A 80 11.33 -18.87 -8.49
N MET A 81 12.21 -18.01 -9.02
CA MET A 81 13.25 -18.36 -9.99
C MET A 81 14.53 -18.91 -9.34
N ASN A 82 14.41 -19.66 -8.25
CA ASN A 82 15.54 -20.44 -7.74
C ASN A 82 15.90 -21.57 -8.73
N PHE A 83 17.18 -21.62 -9.09
CA PHE A 83 17.83 -22.53 -10.05
C PHE A 83 17.87 -23.99 -9.57
N ASN A 84 16.73 -24.63 -9.27
CA ASN A 84 16.62 -26.07 -8.98
C ASN A 84 15.29 -26.62 -9.51
N LEU A 85 15.33 -27.23 -10.71
CA LEU A 85 14.19 -27.67 -11.54
C LEU A 85 13.24 -28.70 -10.88
N ILE A 86 13.64 -29.33 -9.77
CA ILE A 86 12.91 -30.42 -9.10
C ILE A 86 12.20 -29.93 -7.82
N GLU A 87 12.72 -28.87 -7.18
CA GLU A 87 12.17 -28.32 -5.93
C GLU A 87 11.14 -27.20 -6.20
N SER A 88 11.27 -26.52 -7.33
CA SER A 88 10.33 -25.50 -7.79
C SER A 88 8.95 -26.08 -8.10
N LEU A 89 8.84 -27.32 -8.59
CA LEU A 89 7.56 -27.94 -8.93
C LEU A 89 6.65 -28.21 -7.71
N SER A 90 7.19 -28.28 -6.49
CA SER A 90 6.39 -28.46 -5.27
C SER A 90 6.04 -27.14 -4.56
N GLN A 91 6.64 -26.02 -4.97
CA GLN A 91 6.44 -24.69 -4.37
C GLN A 91 5.71 -23.71 -5.29
N LEU A 92 5.40 -24.11 -6.53
CA LEU A 92 4.53 -23.39 -7.45
C LEU A 92 3.04 -23.46 -7.01
N ASN A 93 2.73 -23.03 -5.79
CA ASN A 93 1.37 -22.59 -5.50
C ASN A 93 1.24 -21.13 -5.95
N GLU A 94 0.43 -20.92 -7.00
CA GLU A 94 -0.06 -19.61 -7.45
C GLU A 94 -0.70 -18.80 -6.30
N GLU A 95 -1.07 -19.49 -5.22
CA GLU A 95 -1.56 -18.90 -3.97
C GLU A 95 -0.58 -17.90 -3.35
N ASN A 96 0.75 -18.08 -3.43
CA ASN A 96 1.68 -17.23 -2.66
C ASN A 96 1.83 -15.80 -3.21
N LEU A 97 1.70 -15.61 -4.52
CA LEU A 97 1.87 -14.32 -5.19
C LEU A 97 0.63 -13.44 -5.03
N LEU A 98 -0.55 -14.04 -5.30
CA LEU A 98 -1.84 -13.40 -5.06
C LEU A 98 -2.01 -13.11 -3.57
N THR A 99 -1.72 -14.07 -2.67
CA THR A 99 -1.83 -13.87 -1.22
C THR A 99 -1.00 -12.68 -0.75
N ARG A 100 0.21 -12.45 -1.29
CA ARG A 100 1.05 -11.30 -0.91
C ARG A 100 0.53 -9.96 -1.41
N ALA A 101 0.10 -9.87 -2.68
CA ALA A 101 -0.57 -8.65 -3.17
C ALA A 101 -1.88 -8.36 -2.41
N PHE A 102 -2.63 -9.40 -2.08
CA PHE A 102 -3.83 -9.32 -1.23
C PHE A 102 -3.49 -8.91 0.20
N THR A 103 -2.37 -9.31 0.81
CA THR A 103 -2.00 -8.86 2.17
C THR A 103 -1.83 -7.35 2.28
N THR A 104 -1.33 -6.69 1.23
CA THR A 104 -1.19 -5.23 1.20
C THR A 104 -2.53 -4.53 0.98
N LEU A 105 -3.45 -5.16 0.23
CA LEU A 105 -4.83 -4.69 0.11
C LEU A 105 -5.62 -4.90 1.42
N ILE A 106 -5.34 -5.99 2.16
CA ILE A 106 -5.97 -6.29 3.44
C ILE A 106 -5.63 -5.22 4.47
N SER A 107 -4.39 -4.74 4.56
CA SER A 107 -4.07 -3.63 5.48
C SER A 107 -4.87 -2.37 5.17
N ILE A 108 -4.99 -2.01 3.88
CA ILE A 108 -5.82 -0.88 3.44
C ILE A 108 -7.29 -1.11 3.83
N LEU A 109 -7.84 -2.30 3.62
CA LEU A 109 -9.23 -2.63 3.98
C LEU A 109 -9.45 -2.60 5.49
N ILE A 110 -8.53 -3.14 6.29
CA ILE A 110 -8.56 -3.10 7.75
C ILE A 110 -8.65 -1.65 8.21
N TYR A 111 -7.78 -0.77 7.68
CA TYR A 111 -7.83 0.66 7.97
C TYR A 111 -9.20 1.27 7.62
N LEU A 112 -9.70 1.03 6.40
CA LEU A 112 -10.96 1.61 5.92
C LEU A 112 -12.17 1.20 6.77
N VAL A 113 -12.24 -0.07 7.17
CA VAL A 113 -13.29 -0.58 8.05
C VAL A 113 -13.14 0.02 9.45
N TRP A 114 -11.92 0.07 9.98
CA TRP A 114 -11.62 0.55 11.32
C TRP A 114 -11.97 2.04 11.51
N ILE A 115 -11.51 2.91 10.60
CA ILE A 115 -11.80 4.35 10.69
C ILE A 115 -13.29 4.63 10.55
N LYS A 116 -14.01 3.86 9.73
CA LYS A 116 -15.47 3.99 9.61
C LYS A 116 -16.19 3.53 10.86
N TRP A 117 -15.71 2.46 11.48
CA TRP A 117 -16.27 2.00 12.75
C TRP A 117 -16.10 3.05 13.85
N LEU A 118 -14.92 3.70 13.93
CA LEU A 118 -14.64 4.76 14.89
C LEU A 118 -15.47 6.04 14.62
N ASN A 119 -15.64 6.43 13.35
CA ASN A 119 -16.29 7.70 12.99
C ASN A 119 -17.83 7.64 12.94
N LYS A 120 -18.48 6.47 13.06
CA LYS A 120 -19.96 6.27 13.06
C LYS A 120 -20.75 6.94 11.92
N HIS A 121 -20.08 7.46 10.89
CA HIS A 121 -20.69 8.16 9.76
C HIS A 121 -21.13 7.18 8.65
N PRO A 122 -22.19 7.50 7.88
CA PRO A 122 -22.66 6.63 6.82
C PRO A 122 -21.59 6.39 5.75
N VAL A 123 -21.56 5.15 5.23
CA VAL A 123 -20.60 4.72 4.22
C VAL A 123 -20.96 5.35 2.87
N LYS A 124 -20.34 6.49 2.56
CA LYS A 124 -20.42 7.14 1.24
C LYS A 124 -19.24 6.73 0.36
N ARG A 125 -19.53 6.40 -0.90
CA ARG A 125 -18.53 6.02 -1.92
C ARG A 125 -17.43 7.06 -2.12
N SER A 126 -17.78 8.35 -2.10
CA SER A 126 -16.81 9.45 -2.24
C SER A 126 -15.82 9.50 -1.07
N GLY A 127 -16.30 9.35 0.16
CA GLY A 127 -15.44 9.31 1.34
C GLY A 127 -14.54 8.07 1.39
N LEU A 128 -15.04 6.91 0.94
CA LEU A 128 -14.21 5.71 0.82
C LEU A 128 -13.09 5.87 -0.22
N LYS A 129 -13.41 6.45 -1.39
CA LYS A 129 -12.42 6.71 -2.44
C LYS A 129 -11.30 7.62 -1.90
N ARG A 130 -11.65 8.68 -1.17
CA ARG A 130 -10.67 9.58 -0.55
C ARG A 130 -9.74 8.85 0.43
N LEU A 131 -10.32 8.09 1.35
CA LEU A 131 -9.55 7.33 2.34
C LEU A 131 -8.63 6.28 1.68
N PHE A 132 -9.10 5.62 0.62
CA PHE A 132 -8.29 4.70 -0.17
C PHE A 132 -7.08 5.42 -0.81
N MET A 133 -7.29 6.60 -1.39
CA MET A 133 -6.22 7.39 -2.00
C MET A 133 -5.17 7.87 -0.99
N ILE A 134 -5.58 8.24 0.23
CA ILE A 134 -4.67 8.53 1.35
C ILE A 134 -3.81 7.30 1.64
N GLN A 135 -4.45 6.13 1.77
CA GLN A 135 -3.73 4.89 2.09
C GLN A 135 -2.76 4.45 1.01
N CYS A 136 -3.07 4.67 -0.27
CA CYS A 136 -2.14 4.43 -1.36
C CYS A 136 -0.82 5.20 -1.21
N TYR A 137 -0.85 6.43 -0.67
CA TYR A 137 0.40 7.16 -0.40
C TYR A 137 1.12 6.73 0.87
N LEU A 138 0.39 6.33 1.91
CA LEU A 138 0.98 6.03 3.21
C LEU A 138 1.49 4.59 3.34
N VAL A 139 0.86 3.63 2.67
CA VAL A 139 1.26 2.21 2.71
C VAL A 139 2.44 1.93 1.78
N THR A 140 2.59 2.71 0.69
CA THR A 140 3.67 2.48 -0.29
C THR A 140 5.08 2.60 0.31
N PRO A 141 5.44 3.65 1.08
CA PRO A 141 6.78 3.74 1.67
C PRO A 141 7.12 2.57 2.62
N PRO A 142 6.26 2.20 3.59
CA PRO A 142 6.46 0.99 4.39
C PRO A 142 6.64 -0.27 3.57
N GLN A 143 5.86 -0.44 2.49
CA GLN A 143 5.96 -1.61 1.62
C GLN A 143 7.32 -1.71 0.91
N LEU A 144 7.82 -0.60 0.37
CA LEU A 144 9.14 -0.56 -0.25
C LEU A 144 10.25 -0.88 0.75
N ILE A 145 10.19 -0.28 1.94
CA ILE A 145 11.16 -0.54 3.01
C ILE A 145 11.09 -2.01 3.43
N TYR A 146 9.88 -2.58 3.55
CA TYR A 146 9.70 -3.99 3.84
C TYR A 146 10.37 -4.90 2.81
N ILE A 147 10.19 -4.65 1.52
CA ILE A 147 10.87 -5.43 0.46
C ILE A 147 12.39 -5.33 0.60
N LEU A 148 12.93 -4.14 0.87
CA LEU A 148 14.36 -3.95 1.11
C LEU A 148 14.84 -4.73 2.34
N LEU A 149 14.10 -4.69 3.45
CA LEU A 149 14.44 -5.44 4.66
C LEU A 149 14.45 -6.95 4.38
N VAL A 150 13.48 -7.47 3.63
CA VAL A 150 13.46 -8.89 3.23
C VAL A 150 14.70 -9.24 2.40
N LEU A 151 15.10 -8.38 1.45
CA LEU A 151 16.30 -8.57 0.62
C LEU A 151 17.59 -8.58 1.45
N PHE A 152 17.74 -7.67 2.42
CA PHE A 152 18.96 -7.56 3.23
C PHE A 152 19.05 -8.62 4.34
N PHE A 153 17.94 -9.00 4.95
CA PHE A 153 17.90 -9.90 6.11
C PHE A 153 17.48 -11.34 5.79
N GLY A 154 17.47 -11.69 4.50
CA GLY A 154 17.54 -13.08 4.06
C GLY A 154 16.25 -13.89 4.16
N GLY A 155 15.08 -13.25 4.14
CA GLY A 155 13.82 -13.99 4.03
C GLY A 155 12.62 -13.34 4.72
N ILE A 156 11.44 -13.75 4.26
CA ILE A 156 10.14 -13.24 4.74
C ILE A 156 9.79 -13.80 6.12
N ASP A 157 10.31 -14.99 6.43
CA ASP A 157 10.09 -15.67 7.71
C ASP A 157 10.92 -15.06 8.85
N ASN A 158 11.74 -14.06 8.54
CA ASN A 158 12.53 -13.36 9.54
C ASN A 158 11.60 -12.51 10.44
N LEU A 159 11.48 -12.92 11.71
CA LEU A 159 10.66 -12.25 12.70
C LEU A 159 11.00 -10.76 12.83
N PHE A 160 12.28 -10.39 12.73
CA PHE A 160 12.70 -8.99 12.78
C PHE A 160 12.12 -8.18 11.62
N VAL A 161 12.14 -8.74 10.40
CA VAL A 161 11.60 -8.08 9.20
C VAL A 161 10.08 -7.93 9.30
N ALA A 162 9.39 -8.96 9.77
CA ALA A 162 7.95 -8.92 10.00
C ALA A 162 7.57 -7.83 11.03
N LEU A 163 8.23 -7.81 12.19
CA LEU A 163 7.97 -6.82 13.24
C LEU A 163 8.30 -5.40 12.77
N ALA A 164 9.46 -5.20 12.14
CA ALA A 164 9.86 -3.90 11.62
C ALA A 164 8.87 -3.38 10.56
N GLY A 165 8.42 -4.24 9.65
CA GLY A 165 7.41 -3.91 8.65
C GLY A 165 6.07 -3.48 9.28
N THR A 166 5.57 -4.25 10.25
CA THR A 166 4.33 -3.91 10.96
C THR A 166 4.44 -2.60 11.74
N VAL A 167 5.56 -2.37 12.44
CA VAL A 167 5.79 -1.13 13.20
C VAL A 167 5.85 0.07 12.25
N LEU A 168 6.54 -0.05 11.13
CA LEU A 168 6.59 1.01 10.10
C LEU A 168 5.20 1.31 9.55
N LEU A 169 4.41 0.27 9.26
CA LEU A 169 3.06 0.45 8.74
C LEU A 169 2.16 1.18 9.75
N ILE A 170 2.16 0.76 11.03
CA ILE A 170 1.43 1.42 12.11
C ILE A 170 1.86 2.89 12.26
N PHE A 171 3.17 3.15 12.16
CA PHE A 171 3.69 4.52 12.23
C PHE A 171 3.12 5.40 11.11
N TYR A 172 3.09 4.92 9.86
CA TYR A 172 2.54 5.70 8.74
C TYR A 172 1.01 5.87 8.84
N GLU A 173 0.27 4.82 9.22
CA GLU A 173 -1.18 4.91 9.41
C GLU A 173 -1.59 5.84 10.55
N SER A 174 -0.73 6.00 11.57
CA SER A 174 -1.00 6.91 12.68
C SER A 174 -1.23 8.35 12.19
N PHE A 175 -0.57 8.78 11.11
CA PHE A 175 -0.77 10.10 10.52
C PHE A 175 -2.15 10.26 9.87
N ALA A 176 -2.65 9.22 9.20
CA ALA A 176 -3.99 9.26 8.63
C ALA A 176 -5.06 9.34 9.72
N LEU A 177 -4.92 8.54 10.79
CA LEU A 177 -5.84 8.56 11.92
C LEU A 177 -5.76 9.87 12.70
N GLN A 178 -4.58 10.46 12.80
CA GLN A 178 -4.39 11.75 13.46
C GLN A 178 -5.19 12.86 12.76
N ASP A 179 -5.10 12.93 11.43
CA ASP A 179 -5.80 13.93 10.63
C ASP A 179 -7.32 13.67 10.61
N GLU A 180 -7.74 12.42 10.37
CA GLU A 180 -9.15 12.06 10.25
C GLU A 180 -9.91 12.12 11.60
N LEU A 181 -9.27 11.77 12.72
CA LEU A 181 -9.91 11.82 14.06
C LEU A 181 -9.59 13.11 14.82
N LYS A 182 -8.71 13.97 14.31
CA LYS A 182 -8.21 15.20 14.98
C LYS A 182 -7.71 14.94 16.41
N VAL A 183 -7.05 13.81 16.62
CA VAL A 183 -6.51 13.38 17.92
C VAL A 183 -5.03 13.71 18.07
N SER A 184 -4.49 13.62 19.28
CA SER A 184 -3.04 13.71 19.51
C SER A 184 -2.30 12.52 18.88
N TRP A 185 -1.05 12.71 18.46
CA TRP A 185 -0.22 11.69 17.82
C TRP A 185 -0.21 10.34 18.57
N TRP A 186 -0.02 10.37 19.90
CA TRP A 186 -0.04 9.16 20.74
C TRP A 186 -1.36 8.40 20.69
N LYS A 187 -2.48 9.10 20.60
CA LYS A 187 -3.80 8.47 20.47
C LYS A 187 -3.98 7.89 19.07
N GLY A 188 -3.51 8.59 18.03
CA GLY A 188 -3.49 8.09 16.66
C GLY A 188 -2.71 6.78 16.53
N LEU A 189 -1.53 6.71 17.16
CA LEU A 189 -0.72 5.49 17.19
C LEU A 189 -1.44 4.32 17.89
N TRP A 190 -2.07 4.59 19.04
CA TRP A 190 -2.89 3.59 19.72
C TRP A 190 -4.05 3.09 18.85
N TYR A 191 -4.77 3.99 18.19
CA TYR A 191 -5.86 3.60 17.29
C TYR A 191 -5.37 2.83 16.07
N ALA A 192 -4.16 3.10 15.57
CA ALA A 192 -3.54 2.36 14.47
C ALA A 192 -3.12 0.95 14.91
N ALA A 193 -2.60 0.77 16.12
CA ALA A 193 -2.10 -0.52 16.58
C ALA A 193 -3.20 -1.56 16.89
N ILE A 194 -4.36 -1.11 17.39
CA ILE A 194 -5.47 -1.99 17.81
C ILE A 194 -5.92 -2.97 16.72
N PRO A 195 -6.23 -2.56 15.48
CA PRO A 195 -6.71 -3.49 14.45
C PRO A 195 -5.70 -4.58 14.11
N TYR A 196 -4.39 -4.27 14.11
CA TYR A 196 -3.34 -5.27 13.90
C TYR A 196 -3.23 -6.25 15.06
N LEU A 197 -3.36 -5.78 16.31
CA LEU A 197 -3.40 -6.66 17.49
C LEU A 197 -4.61 -7.60 17.45
N VAL A 198 -5.79 -7.09 17.08
CA VAL A 198 -7.00 -7.92 16.94
C VAL A 198 -6.81 -8.97 15.86
N PHE A 199 -6.29 -8.57 14.69
CA PHE A 199 -6.03 -9.50 13.59
C PHE A 199 -5.01 -10.58 13.98
N PHE A 200 -3.95 -10.21 14.70
CA PHE A 200 -2.96 -11.16 15.22
C PHE A 200 -3.58 -12.17 16.19
N VAL A 201 -4.38 -11.70 17.16
CA VAL A 201 -5.04 -12.58 18.15
C VAL A 201 -6.02 -13.54 17.46
N VAL A 202 -6.83 -13.04 16.53
CA VAL A 202 -7.77 -13.88 15.76
C VAL A 202 -7.02 -14.92 14.94
N GLY A 203 -5.92 -14.55 14.28
CA GLY A 203 -5.08 -15.47 13.53
C GLY A 203 -4.54 -16.61 14.41
N VAL A 204 -4.02 -16.29 15.60
CA VAL A 204 -3.52 -17.28 16.56
C VAL A 204 -4.64 -18.20 17.04
N LEU A 205 -5.82 -17.68 17.34
CA LEU A 205 -6.96 -18.48 17.78
C LEU A 205 -7.43 -19.47 16.71
N VAL A 206 -7.49 -19.05 15.44
CA VAL A 206 -7.85 -19.93 14.33
C VAL A 206 -6.86 -21.09 14.17
N ILE A 207 -5.55 -20.81 14.31
CA ILE A 207 -4.52 -21.84 14.25
C ILE A 207 -4.68 -22.84 15.40
N ILE A 208 -4.90 -22.35 16.62
CA ILE A 208 -5.10 -23.20 17.81
C ILE A 208 -6.35 -24.09 17.65
N LEU A 209 -7.44 -23.54 17.10
CA LEU A 209 -8.68 -24.29 16.86
C LEU A 209 -8.56 -25.33 15.74
N LYS A 210 -7.73 -25.08 14.72
CA LYS A 210 -7.49 -26.03 13.62
C LYS A 210 -6.59 -27.20 14.02
N ASN A 211 -5.78 -27.04 15.07
CA ASN A 211 -4.87 -28.05 15.59
C ASN A 211 -5.48 -28.92 16.72
N ARG A 212 -6.76 -28.76 17.02
CA ARG A 212 -7.56 -29.64 17.89
C ARG A 212 -8.52 -30.47 17.05
#